data_AF-M7SUY0-F1
#
_entry.id   AF-M7SUY0-F1
#
_cell.length_a   1.000
_cell.length_b   1.000
_cell.length_c   1.000
_cell.angle_alpha   90.00
_cell.angle_beta   90.00
_cell.angle_gamma   90.00
#
_symmetry.space_group_name_H-M   'P 1'
#
loop_
_entity.id
_entity.type
_entity.pdbx_description
1 polymer ?
#
loop_
_entity_poly.entity_id
_entity_poly.type
_entity_poly.pdbx_seq_one_letter_code
_entity_poly.pdbx_strand_id
1 'polypeptide(L)'
;MLGYGYRHDHFWYGVEKYKPAAIIVDSGSTDGGPYKLGMSKMTCGRQAYVRDLTPILEVCFHHKIKVLISSVGGDGSNLHVQEMLSIVKEIAAEKQFAFKIATISHDISRDLIQTRIRERGCTPCGPLPDLTSEDVEKAVEIVAQMGAEPYIQALNEDPDIILGGRSYDPAPFAGFCLHKGIAPGTAWHMGKIMECGGICAVPKGRSMIATMRKDSFDLTPLSPIERCTPLSVAAHTLYEKTRPDRLPGPGGILHLDEARYEQLVDGRTVRVTGAKFVPSPIYQVKLEGVERLGYRTIFIGGVRDPILISQIDEFLQSVREYTQRLYPELDKSNSCRLVYHVYGKNAVMGPLEAASGVSHELGIMGEVIAPTKEQSHAIANNVRTSLLHMPYSGQLATTGNFASPLSPHEQDAGEVFRFSLYHLIDLQPGQETSLFPITQHVLDGAAKLDATQQRLTQEERDALLEAKPRILAQKPLPAGEAAMMDIASVVRSKNSGPFELTLDIMFDNEESYKRVKAANVLGNEVIKKLYQVQDDDILVNMYFDPAMAWKCTLKRQWAQGSFGYQDQIILAKGGDSKLLDVSLGWISVELFSGDSFPRVRVVGESRG
;
A
#
# COMPACT_ATOMS: atom_id res chain seq x y z
N MET A 1 -7.07 -8.46 2.02
CA MET A 1 -7.92 -8.25 0.84
C MET A 1 -8.56 -9.54 0.36
N LEU A 2 -9.84 -9.44 0.00
CA LEU A 2 -10.64 -10.53 -0.54
C LEU A 2 -10.19 -10.88 -1.98
N GLY A 3 -10.19 -12.17 -2.33
CA GLY A 3 -9.73 -12.67 -3.64
C GLY A 3 -8.26 -13.10 -3.66
N TYR A 4 -7.43 -12.62 -2.73
CA TYR A 4 -6.02 -13.05 -2.63
C TYR A 4 -5.86 -14.48 -2.11
N GLY A 5 -6.92 -15.05 -1.55
CA GLY A 5 -6.93 -16.38 -0.94
C GLY A 5 -6.56 -16.37 0.53
N TYR A 6 -7.06 -17.37 1.25
CA TYR A 6 -6.64 -17.70 2.60
C TYR A 6 -6.71 -19.21 2.78
N ARG A 7 -6.07 -19.71 3.83
CA ARG A 7 -6.06 -21.13 4.17
C ARG A 7 -7.38 -21.51 4.82
N HIS A 8 -8.15 -22.37 4.16
CA HIS A 8 -9.49 -22.77 4.63
C HIS A 8 -9.43 -23.48 5.98
N ASP A 9 -8.43 -24.32 6.21
CA ASP A 9 -8.21 -25.02 7.47
C ASP A 9 -8.01 -24.03 8.64
N HIS A 10 -7.17 -23.01 8.44
CA HIS A 10 -6.96 -21.96 9.45
C HIS A 10 -8.23 -21.13 9.70
N PHE A 11 -8.99 -20.83 8.65
CA PHE A 11 -10.25 -20.09 8.76
C PHE A 11 -11.29 -20.88 9.57
N TRP A 12 -11.55 -22.13 9.21
CA TRP A 12 -12.50 -22.99 9.92
C TRP A 12 -12.04 -23.28 11.35
N TYR A 13 -10.73 -23.43 11.58
CA TYR A 13 -10.19 -23.52 12.95
C TYR A 13 -10.55 -22.28 13.77
N GLY A 14 -10.40 -21.09 13.18
CA GLY A 14 -10.80 -19.84 13.81
C GLY A 14 -12.28 -19.81 14.19
N VAL A 15 -13.13 -20.22 13.26
CA VAL A 15 -14.59 -20.27 13.44
C VAL A 15 -14.99 -21.27 14.52
N GLU A 16 -14.54 -22.52 14.41
CA GLU A 16 -14.91 -23.61 15.31
C GLU A 16 -14.37 -23.39 16.74
N LYS A 17 -13.12 -22.92 16.86
CA LYS A 17 -12.46 -22.74 18.17
C LYS A 17 -12.92 -21.47 18.88
N TYR A 18 -12.93 -20.33 18.19
CA TYR A 18 -13.15 -19.02 18.84
C TYR A 18 -14.58 -18.50 18.72
N LYS A 19 -15.39 -19.04 17.79
CA LYS A 19 -16.78 -18.63 17.56
C LYS A 19 -16.91 -17.09 17.48
N PRO A 20 -16.22 -16.45 16.52
CA PRO A 20 -16.14 -14.99 16.47
C PRO A 20 -17.53 -14.35 16.32
N ALA A 21 -17.71 -13.17 16.91
CA ALA A 21 -18.96 -12.41 16.77
C ALA A 21 -19.14 -11.84 15.35
N ALA A 22 -18.03 -11.59 14.64
CA ALA A 22 -18.04 -11.15 13.26
C ALA A 22 -16.78 -11.59 12.51
N ILE A 23 -16.91 -11.78 11.20
CA ILE A 23 -15.82 -11.87 10.24
C ILE A 23 -15.77 -10.53 9.51
N ILE A 24 -14.66 -9.81 9.66
CA ILE A 24 -14.48 -8.49 9.06
C ILE A 24 -13.30 -8.57 8.08
N VAL A 25 -13.52 -8.13 6.85
CA VAL A 25 -12.54 -8.16 5.78
C VAL A 25 -12.40 -6.76 5.19
N ASP A 26 -11.24 -6.14 5.38
CA ASP A 26 -10.88 -5.02 4.53
C ASP A 26 -10.37 -5.50 3.18
N SER A 27 -11.01 -4.97 2.13
CA SER A 27 -10.68 -5.25 0.74
C SER A 27 -10.21 -4.00 0.00
N GLY A 28 -9.84 -2.95 0.74
CA GLY A 28 -9.40 -1.66 0.23
C GLY A 28 -7.97 -1.64 -0.26
N SER A 29 -7.73 -1.10 -1.46
CA SER A 29 -6.40 -0.60 -1.85
C SER A 29 -6.49 0.29 -3.09
N THR A 30 -5.90 1.48 -2.99
CA THR A 30 -5.56 2.36 -4.11
C THR A 30 -4.04 2.36 -4.37
N ASP A 31 -3.27 1.56 -3.63
CA ASP A 31 -1.81 1.44 -3.76
C ASP A 31 -1.39 0.74 -5.06
N GLY A 32 -2.32 0.15 -5.80
CA GLY A 32 -2.06 -0.31 -7.16
C GLY A 32 -1.91 0.83 -8.18
N GLY A 33 -2.13 2.07 -7.76
CA GLY A 33 -2.20 3.24 -8.63
C GLY A 33 -3.62 3.51 -9.16
N PRO A 34 -3.78 4.56 -9.99
CA PRO A 34 -5.08 5.11 -10.38
C PRO A 34 -5.86 4.24 -11.38
N TYR A 35 -5.21 3.24 -11.98
CA TYR A 35 -5.75 2.48 -13.10
C TYR A 35 -7.06 1.75 -12.78
N LYS A 36 -7.15 1.09 -11.62
CA LYS A 36 -8.33 0.28 -11.26
C LYS A 36 -9.58 1.13 -11.06
N LEU A 37 -9.42 2.25 -10.36
CA LEU A 37 -10.48 3.23 -10.13
C LEU A 37 -10.94 3.83 -11.46
N GLY A 38 -10.00 4.18 -12.34
CA GLY A 38 -10.32 4.75 -13.64
C GLY A 38 -11.05 3.78 -14.58
N MET A 39 -10.70 2.49 -14.50
CA MET A 39 -11.31 1.44 -15.32
C MET A 39 -12.57 0.81 -14.70
N SER A 40 -12.91 1.16 -13.45
CA SER A 40 -13.95 0.47 -12.66
C SER A 40 -13.78 -1.05 -12.66
N LYS A 41 -12.54 -1.52 -12.47
CA LYS A 41 -12.20 -2.95 -12.46
C LYS A 41 -11.90 -3.46 -11.06
N MET A 42 -12.51 -4.59 -10.77
CA MET A 42 -12.20 -5.40 -9.59
C MET A 42 -10.72 -5.76 -9.49
N THR A 43 -10.18 -5.76 -8.27
CA THR A 43 -8.77 -6.09 -8.02
C THR A 43 -8.38 -7.52 -8.40
N CYS A 44 -9.28 -8.48 -8.19
CA CYS A 44 -9.09 -9.88 -8.55
C CYS A 44 -10.10 -10.30 -9.63
N GLY A 45 -9.83 -11.41 -10.31
CA GLY A 45 -10.84 -12.03 -11.17
C GLY A 45 -12.05 -12.54 -10.35
N ARG A 46 -13.25 -12.52 -10.95
CA ARG A 46 -14.52 -12.89 -10.31
C ARG A 46 -14.46 -14.24 -9.59
N GLN A 47 -13.85 -15.27 -10.21
CA GLN A 47 -13.71 -16.60 -9.62
C GLN A 47 -12.95 -16.60 -8.28
N ALA A 48 -12.00 -15.69 -8.10
CA ALA A 48 -11.25 -15.57 -6.85
C ALA A 48 -12.12 -15.03 -5.71
N TYR A 49 -13.02 -14.09 -6.00
CA TYR A 49 -14.01 -13.61 -5.02
C TYR A 49 -15.01 -14.70 -4.66
N VAL A 50 -15.53 -15.43 -5.64
CA VAL A 50 -16.46 -16.56 -5.39
C VAL A 50 -15.79 -17.61 -4.49
N ARG A 51 -14.54 -17.99 -4.79
CA ARG A 51 -13.77 -18.94 -3.97
C ARG A 51 -13.66 -18.47 -2.52
N ASP A 52 -13.31 -17.21 -2.29
CA ASP A 52 -13.01 -16.69 -0.95
C ASP A 52 -14.29 -16.36 -0.14
N LEU A 53 -15.36 -15.90 -0.81
CA LEU A 53 -16.64 -15.56 -0.18
C LEU A 53 -17.45 -16.78 0.20
N THR A 54 -17.42 -17.84 -0.61
CA THR A 54 -18.29 -19.01 -0.38
C THR A 54 -18.16 -19.57 1.04
N PRO A 55 -16.96 -19.84 1.58
CA PRO A 55 -16.84 -20.31 2.96
C PRO A 55 -17.27 -19.26 4.00
N ILE A 56 -17.06 -17.97 3.75
CA ILE A 56 -17.47 -16.88 4.65
C ILE A 56 -19.00 -16.82 4.75
N LEU A 57 -19.70 -16.94 3.61
CA LEU A 57 -21.16 -16.93 3.55
C LEU A 57 -21.76 -18.21 4.15
N GLU A 58 -21.13 -19.36 3.95
CA GLU A 58 -21.51 -20.60 4.65
C GLU A 58 -21.44 -20.40 6.18
N VAL A 59 -20.36 -19.82 6.69
CA VAL A 59 -20.22 -19.53 8.12
C VAL A 59 -21.26 -18.53 8.60
N CYS A 60 -21.51 -17.47 7.84
CA CYS A 60 -22.53 -16.48 8.13
C CYS A 60 -23.91 -17.13 8.28
N PHE A 61 -24.27 -18.00 7.35
CA PHE A 61 -25.55 -18.67 7.33
C PHE A 61 -25.68 -19.66 8.49
N HIS A 62 -24.76 -20.61 8.59
CA HIS A 62 -24.83 -21.75 9.51
C HIS A 62 -24.57 -21.37 10.97
N HIS A 63 -23.65 -20.45 11.23
CA HIS A 63 -23.24 -20.07 12.59
C HIS A 63 -23.77 -18.70 13.04
N LYS A 64 -24.51 -17.98 12.19
CA LYS A 64 -25.05 -16.63 12.49
C LYS A 64 -23.97 -15.62 12.89
N ILE A 65 -22.79 -15.77 12.30
CA ILE A 65 -21.66 -14.87 12.47
C ILE A 65 -21.81 -13.73 11.47
N LYS A 66 -21.77 -12.47 11.94
CA LYS A 66 -21.91 -11.30 11.04
C LYS A 66 -20.73 -11.18 10.09
N VAL A 67 -20.96 -10.70 8.89
CA VAL A 67 -19.91 -10.46 7.89
C VAL A 67 -19.88 -8.99 7.51
N LEU A 68 -18.72 -8.34 7.64
CA LEU A 68 -18.52 -6.97 7.19
C LEU A 68 -17.38 -6.95 6.18
N ILE A 69 -17.61 -6.37 5.01
CA ILE A 69 -16.59 -6.22 3.96
C ILE A 69 -16.54 -4.75 3.56
N SER A 70 -15.38 -4.10 3.73
CA SER A 70 -15.15 -2.71 3.32
C SER A 70 -14.41 -2.62 2.00
N SER A 71 -14.57 -1.47 1.33
CA SER A 71 -13.91 -1.15 0.07
C SER A 71 -14.01 -2.31 -0.93
N VAL A 72 -15.22 -2.87 -1.05
CA VAL A 72 -15.45 -4.06 -1.87
C VAL A 72 -14.92 -3.84 -3.27
N GLY A 73 -14.25 -4.86 -3.81
CA GLY A 73 -13.65 -4.81 -5.14
C GLY A 73 -12.28 -4.15 -5.27
N GLY A 74 -11.77 -3.48 -4.23
CA GLY A 74 -10.46 -2.83 -4.24
C GLY A 74 -10.56 -1.36 -3.90
N ASP A 75 -11.06 -0.56 -4.84
CA ASP A 75 -11.24 0.89 -4.62
C ASP A 75 -12.63 1.24 -4.06
N GLY A 76 -13.57 0.30 -3.96
CA GLY A 76 -14.86 0.54 -3.30
C GLY A 76 -15.80 1.53 -4.00
N SER A 77 -15.71 1.72 -5.31
CA SER A 77 -16.72 2.48 -6.07
C SER A 77 -18.13 1.88 -5.92
N ASN A 78 -19.16 2.68 -6.20
CA ASN A 78 -20.55 2.20 -6.18
C ASN A 78 -20.79 1.03 -7.15
N LEU A 79 -20.10 0.99 -8.29
CA LEU A 79 -20.15 -0.14 -9.23
C LEU A 79 -19.59 -1.42 -8.60
N HIS A 80 -18.51 -1.30 -7.81
CA HIS A 80 -17.97 -2.45 -7.10
C HIS A 80 -18.90 -2.96 -6.00
N VAL A 81 -19.63 -2.07 -5.32
CA VAL A 81 -20.68 -2.46 -4.36
C VAL A 81 -21.76 -3.30 -5.06
N GLN A 82 -22.22 -2.86 -6.23
CA GLN A 82 -23.23 -3.57 -7.02
C GLN A 82 -22.74 -4.94 -7.50
N GLU A 83 -21.53 -5.01 -8.04
CA GLU A 83 -20.94 -6.27 -8.54
C GLU A 83 -20.67 -7.25 -7.37
N MET A 84 -20.20 -6.77 -6.22
CA MET A 84 -20.03 -7.62 -5.04
C MET A 84 -21.37 -8.16 -4.52
N LEU A 85 -22.41 -7.32 -4.50
CA LEU A 85 -23.76 -7.76 -4.17
C LEU A 85 -24.28 -8.81 -5.16
N SER A 86 -23.99 -8.69 -6.46
CA SER A 86 -24.32 -9.72 -7.47
C SER A 86 -23.66 -11.05 -7.13
N ILE A 87 -22.36 -11.05 -6.80
CA ILE A 87 -21.64 -12.27 -6.42
C ILE A 87 -22.28 -12.93 -5.19
N VAL A 88 -22.61 -12.14 -4.16
CA VAL A 88 -23.27 -12.66 -2.95
C VAL A 88 -24.65 -13.23 -3.26
N LYS A 89 -25.46 -12.55 -4.10
CA LYS A 89 -26.77 -13.02 -4.54
C LYS A 89 -26.69 -14.34 -5.30
N GLU A 90 -25.71 -14.49 -6.18
CA GLU A 90 -25.50 -15.73 -6.94
C GLU A 90 -25.12 -16.90 -6.03
N ILE A 91 -24.17 -16.71 -5.12
CA ILE A 91 -23.77 -17.76 -4.16
C ILE A 91 -24.96 -18.12 -3.26
N ALA A 92 -25.71 -17.13 -2.78
CA ALA A 92 -26.89 -17.34 -1.97
C ALA A 92 -27.97 -18.12 -2.73
N ALA A 93 -28.20 -17.82 -4.01
CA ALA A 93 -29.14 -18.56 -4.85
C ALA A 93 -28.70 -20.01 -5.10
N GLU A 94 -27.43 -20.24 -5.41
CA GLU A 94 -26.87 -21.59 -5.62
C GLU A 94 -27.01 -22.45 -4.36
N LYS A 95 -26.69 -21.87 -3.19
CA LYS A 95 -26.71 -22.55 -1.89
C LYS A 95 -28.08 -22.51 -1.20
N GLN A 96 -29.05 -21.80 -1.77
CA GLN A 96 -30.38 -21.57 -1.21
C GLN A 96 -30.34 -20.87 0.17
N PHE A 97 -29.38 -19.98 0.39
CA PHE A 97 -29.23 -19.24 1.64
C PHE A 97 -30.15 -18.02 1.73
N ALA A 98 -30.68 -17.79 2.93
CA ALA A 98 -31.42 -16.58 3.27
C ALA A 98 -30.50 -15.61 4.04
N PHE A 99 -30.52 -14.34 3.66
CA PHE A 99 -29.69 -13.28 4.25
C PHE A 99 -30.40 -11.93 4.32
N LYS A 100 -30.13 -11.17 5.37
CA LYS A 100 -30.30 -9.72 5.42
C LYS A 100 -28.98 -9.05 5.08
N ILE A 101 -28.93 -8.26 4.01
CA ILE A 101 -27.72 -7.62 3.51
C ILE A 101 -27.91 -6.11 3.52
N ALA A 102 -26.98 -5.38 4.12
CA ALA A 102 -26.88 -3.93 3.99
C ALA A 102 -25.74 -3.58 3.01
N THR A 103 -26.00 -2.71 2.05
CA THR A 103 -24.96 -2.12 1.20
C THR A 103 -24.78 -0.66 1.57
N ILE A 104 -23.53 -0.21 1.70
CA ILE A 104 -23.18 1.19 1.95
C ILE A 104 -22.47 1.74 0.71
N SER A 105 -23.12 2.66 0.02
CA SER A 105 -22.59 3.36 -1.16
C SER A 105 -22.11 4.77 -0.77
N HIS A 106 -21.55 5.53 -1.71
CA HIS A 106 -21.32 6.97 -1.53
C HIS A 106 -22.25 7.79 -2.44
N ASP A 107 -22.69 8.95 -1.95
CA ASP A 107 -23.48 9.94 -2.70
C ASP A 107 -22.80 11.32 -2.63
N ILE A 108 -21.51 11.33 -2.98
CA ILE A 108 -20.74 12.57 -3.06
C ILE A 108 -20.86 13.19 -4.45
N SER A 109 -21.67 14.22 -4.56
CA SER A 109 -21.88 14.92 -5.82
C SER A 109 -20.72 15.87 -6.15
N ARG A 110 -20.46 16.05 -7.45
CA ARG A 110 -19.47 17.04 -7.92
C ARG A 110 -19.85 18.46 -7.48
N ASP A 111 -21.14 18.76 -7.44
CA ASP A 111 -21.66 20.06 -6.98
C ASP A 111 -21.34 20.33 -5.51
N LEU A 112 -21.40 19.29 -4.65
CA LEU A 112 -20.99 19.39 -3.25
C LEU A 112 -19.49 19.69 -3.17
N ILE A 113 -18.67 18.97 -3.92
CA ILE A 113 -17.21 19.19 -3.95
C ILE A 113 -16.89 20.61 -4.43
N GLN A 114 -17.50 21.06 -5.53
CA GLN A 114 -17.34 22.42 -6.05
C GLN A 114 -17.75 23.49 -5.03
N THR A 115 -18.80 23.23 -4.26
CA THR A 115 -19.23 24.12 -3.18
C THR A 115 -18.19 24.20 -2.07
N ARG A 116 -17.64 23.05 -1.64
CA ARG A 116 -16.56 23.02 -0.63
C ARG A 116 -15.28 23.70 -1.11
N ILE A 117 -14.92 23.60 -2.39
CA ILE A 117 -13.80 24.34 -2.97
C ILE A 117 -14.03 25.86 -2.82
N ARG A 118 -15.22 26.37 -3.19
CA ARG A 118 -15.56 27.80 -3.05
C ARG A 118 -15.53 28.27 -1.60
N GLU A 119 -15.92 27.41 -0.67
CA GLU A 119 -15.94 27.68 0.76
C GLU A 119 -14.56 27.51 1.44
N ARG A 120 -13.52 27.10 0.70
CA ARG A 120 -12.20 26.72 1.24
C ARG A 120 -12.25 25.58 2.26
N GLY A 121 -13.24 24.70 2.14
CA GLY A 121 -13.41 23.50 2.97
C GLY A 121 -12.73 22.25 2.40
N CYS A 122 -11.69 22.41 1.59
CA CYS A 122 -10.90 21.33 1.00
C CYS A 122 -9.43 21.52 1.37
N THR A 123 -8.74 20.45 1.76
CA THR A 123 -7.29 20.49 2.07
C THR A 123 -6.53 19.31 1.45
N PRO A 124 -5.28 19.49 1.01
CA PRO A 124 -4.50 18.42 0.38
C PRO A 124 -4.08 17.33 1.37
N CYS A 125 -4.15 16.06 0.97
CA CYS A 125 -3.59 14.93 1.73
C CYS A 125 -2.13 14.69 1.36
N GLY A 126 -1.22 15.47 1.96
CA GLY A 126 0.22 15.37 1.72
C GLY A 126 0.74 16.49 0.80
N PRO A 127 1.86 16.28 0.09
CA PRO A 127 2.54 17.33 -0.66
C PRO A 127 1.95 17.55 -2.07
N LEU A 128 0.68 17.91 -2.15
CA LEU A 128 0.01 18.22 -3.43
C LEU A 128 -0.63 19.63 -3.43
N PRO A 129 -0.85 20.24 -4.61
CA PRO A 129 -1.55 21.53 -4.74
C PRO A 129 -2.99 21.48 -4.22
N ASP A 130 -3.57 22.65 -3.98
CA ASP A 130 -4.99 22.77 -3.62
C ASP A 130 -5.91 22.25 -4.73
N LEU A 131 -7.05 21.66 -4.33
CA LEU A 131 -8.05 21.13 -5.24
C LEU A 131 -8.70 22.22 -6.08
N THR A 132 -8.69 22.06 -7.41
CA THR A 132 -9.34 23.00 -8.33
C THR A 132 -10.65 22.46 -8.88
N SER A 133 -11.52 23.36 -9.39
CA SER A 133 -12.75 22.96 -10.08
C SER A 133 -12.48 22.13 -11.34
N GLU A 134 -11.37 22.39 -12.03
CA GLU A 134 -10.97 21.66 -13.23
C GLU A 134 -10.61 20.21 -12.91
N ASP A 135 -9.95 19.95 -11.77
CA ASP A 135 -9.65 18.58 -11.31
C ASP A 135 -10.92 17.77 -11.07
N VAL A 136 -11.95 18.40 -10.50
CA VAL A 136 -13.26 17.79 -10.25
C VAL A 136 -13.99 17.55 -11.57
N GLU A 137 -13.91 18.44 -12.54
CA GLU A 137 -14.57 18.27 -13.84
C GLU A 137 -13.94 17.12 -14.64
N LYS A 138 -12.60 17.04 -14.64
CA LYS A 138 -11.84 16.05 -15.42
C LYS A 138 -11.81 14.65 -14.80
N ALA A 139 -12.14 14.51 -13.52
CA ALA A 139 -12.17 13.21 -12.86
C ALA A 139 -13.18 12.29 -13.54
N VAL A 140 -12.79 11.06 -13.90
CA VAL A 140 -13.70 10.04 -14.43
C VAL A 140 -14.52 9.38 -13.32
N GLU A 141 -13.92 9.22 -12.14
CA GLU A 141 -14.55 8.65 -10.96
C GLU A 141 -13.99 9.33 -9.70
N ILE A 142 -14.85 9.52 -8.70
CA ILE A 142 -14.51 10.10 -7.39
C ILE A 142 -15.16 9.26 -6.30
N VAL A 143 -14.34 8.73 -5.39
CA VAL A 143 -14.78 8.01 -4.20
C VAL A 143 -14.42 8.78 -2.94
N ALA A 144 -15.19 8.61 -1.88
CA ALA A 144 -14.93 9.19 -0.56
C ALA A 144 -14.69 8.08 0.47
N GLN A 145 -13.61 8.18 1.25
CA GLN A 145 -13.31 7.25 2.33
C GLN A 145 -14.21 7.50 3.54
N MET A 146 -15.23 6.67 3.72
CA MET A 146 -16.10 6.75 4.89
C MET A 146 -15.40 6.32 6.19
N GLY A 147 -15.87 6.86 7.31
CA GLY A 147 -15.49 6.45 8.66
C GLY A 147 -16.34 5.31 9.20
N ALA A 148 -16.36 5.18 10.52
CA ALA A 148 -17.05 4.10 11.23
C ALA A 148 -18.58 4.33 11.32
N GLU A 149 -19.03 5.57 11.14
CA GLU A 149 -20.40 6.01 11.38
C GLU A 149 -21.43 5.31 10.49
N PRO A 150 -21.23 5.17 9.15
CA PRO A 150 -22.15 4.42 8.32
C PRO A 150 -22.24 2.94 8.70
N TYR A 151 -21.15 2.33 9.15
CA TYR A 151 -21.15 0.95 9.64
C TYR A 151 -21.96 0.80 10.93
N ILE A 152 -21.81 1.74 11.88
CA ILE A 152 -22.60 1.76 13.11
C ILE A 152 -24.10 1.89 12.79
N GLN A 153 -24.46 2.80 11.87
CA GLN A 153 -25.84 2.98 11.45
C GLN A 153 -26.40 1.72 10.77
N ALA A 154 -25.63 1.10 9.88
CA ALA A 154 -26.04 -0.14 9.20
C ALA A 154 -26.23 -1.30 10.20
N LEU A 155 -25.39 -1.40 11.23
CA LEU A 155 -25.49 -2.42 12.26
C LEU A 155 -26.76 -2.30 13.14
N ASN A 156 -27.35 -1.11 13.24
CA ASN A 156 -28.60 -0.91 13.98
C ASN A 156 -29.81 -1.63 13.35
N GLU A 157 -29.76 -1.89 12.04
CA GLU A 157 -30.78 -2.67 11.31
C GLU A 157 -30.56 -4.20 11.42
N ASP A 158 -29.54 -4.62 12.18
CA ASP A 158 -29.16 -6.01 12.42
C ASP A 158 -28.98 -6.87 11.14
N PRO A 159 -28.24 -6.41 10.12
CA PRO A 159 -27.98 -7.22 8.93
C PRO A 159 -27.05 -8.40 9.25
N ASP A 160 -27.17 -9.48 8.47
CA ASP A 160 -26.22 -10.60 8.50
C ASP A 160 -24.90 -10.18 7.84
N ILE A 161 -24.99 -9.43 6.72
CA ILE A 161 -23.87 -9.04 5.88
C ILE A 161 -23.89 -7.53 5.63
N ILE A 162 -22.75 -6.86 5.73
CA ILE A 162 -22.56 -5.47 5.31
C ILE A 162 -21.50 -5.41 4.21
N LEU A 163 -21.86 -4.85 3.06
CA LEU A 163 -20.96 -4.58 1.94
C LEU A 163 -20.78 -3.06 1.81
N GLY A 164 -19.64 -2.55 2.24
CA GLY A 164 -19.31 -1.12 2.16
C GLY A 164 -18.43 -0.80 0.95
N GLY A 165 -18.72 0.34 0.32
CA GLY A 165 -17.85 0.98 -0.65
C GLY A 165 -16.57 1.54 -0.01
N ARG A 166 -15.98 2.56 -0.64
CA ARG A 166 -14.68 3.10 -0.24
C ARG A 166 -14.70 3.53 1.22
N SER A 167 -13.83 2.92 2.00
CA SER A 167 -13.73 3.12 3.44
C SER A 167 -12.31 3.48 3.83
N TYR A 168 -12.17 4.16 4.97
CA TYR A 168 -10.92 4.10 5.71
C TYR A 168 -10.72 2.68 6.25
N ASP A 169 -9.57 2.06 5.98
CA ASP A 169 -9.35 0.62 6.17
C ASP A 169 -9.72 0.07 7.57
N PRO A 170 -9.48 0.79 8.71
CA PRO A 170 -9.93 0.35 10.03
C PRO A 170 -11.44 0.49 10.28
N ALA A 171 -12.16 1.26 9.47
CA ALA A 171 -13.54 1.68 9.72
C ALA A 171 -14.54 0.56 9.98
N PRO A 172 -14.59 -0.57 9.22
CA PRO A 172 -15.56 -1.62 9.54
C PRO A 172 -15.25 -2.31 10.88
N PHE A 173 -13.98 -2.44 11.24
CA PHE A 173 -13.54 -3.01 12.52
C PHE A 173 -13.89 -2.07 13.68
N ALA A 174 -13.57 -0.79 13.53
CA ALA A 174 -13.88 0.24 14.50
C ALA A 174 -15.40 0.38 14.67
N GLY A 175 -16.16 0.47 13.57
CA GLY A 175 -17.62 0.57 13.58
C GLY A 175 -18.29 -0.60 14.30
N PHE A 176 -17.86 -1.83 14.02
CA PHE A 176 -18.37 -3.01 14.75
C PHE A 176 -18.08 -2.93 16.25
N CYS A 177 -16.85 -2.57 16.64
CA CYS A 177 -16.45 -2.48 18.04
C CYS A 177 -17.14 -1.35 18.79
N LEU A 178 -17.26 -0.18 18.17
CA LEU A 178 -17.97 0.99 18.72
C LEU A 178 -19.45 0.67 18.93
N HIS A 179 -20.11 0.01 17.97
CA HIS A 179 -21.48 -0.46 18.12
C HIS A 179 -21.65 -1.46 19.29
N LYS A 180 -20.58 -2.20 19.66
CA LYS A 180 -20.55 -3.07 20.85
C LYS A 180 -20.09 -2.37 22.14
N GLY A 181 -19.87 -1.05 22.13
CA GLY A 181 -19.50 -0.28 23.32
C GLY A 181 -18.02 -0.37 23.73
N ILE A 182 -17.13 -0.79 22.82
CA ILE A 182 -15.68 -0.77 23.02
C ILE A 182 -15.17 0.68 22.95
N ALA A 183 -14.14 1.02 23.74
CA ALA A 183 -13.58 2.36 23.75
C ALA A 183 -13.00 2.74 22.36
N PRO A 184 -13.18 3.99 21.88
CA PRO A 184 -12.74 4.40 20.55
C PRO A 184 -11.25 4.14 20.26
N GLY A 185 -10.35 4.50 21.17
CA GLY A 185 -8.91 4.27 20.98
C GLY A 185 -8.57 2.78 20.77
N THR A 186 -9.21 1.89 21.53
CA THR A 186 -9.06 0.43 21.43
C THR A 186 -9.64 -0.09 20.11
N ALA A 187 -10.83 0.36 19.73
CA ALA A 187 -11.51 -0.03 18.49
C ALA A 187 -10.69 0.34 17.24
N TRP A 188 -10.23 1.59 17.18
CA TRP A 188 -9.44 2.10 16.05
C TRP A 188 -8.04 1.46 15.98
N HIS A 189 -7.36 1.24 17.11
CA HIS A 189 -6.04 0.60 17.12
C HIS A 189 -6.13 -0.88 16.70
N MET A 190 -7.14 -1.61 17.17
CA MET A 190 -7.38 -2.97 16.71
C MET A 190 -7.68 -2.99 15.22
N GLY A 191 -8.56 -2.09 14.73
CA GLY A 191 -8.88 -1.98 13.31
C GLY A 191 -7.64 -1.74 12.45
N LYS A 192 -6.76 -0.81 12.87
CA LYS A 192 -5.50 -0.51 12.14
C LYS A 192 -4.60 -1.73 11.97
N ILE A 193 -4.59 -2.64 12.94
CA ILE A 193 -3.78 -3.85 12.84
C ILE A 193 -4.50 -4.93 12.04
N MET A 194 -5.81 -5.10 12.28
CA MET A 194 -6.61 -6.17 11.70
C MET A 194 -7.03 -5.92 10.24
N GLU A 195 -6.98 -4.68 9.73
CA GLU A 195 -7.21 -4.37 8.31
C GLU A 195 -6.26 -5.16 7.39
N CYS A 196 -5.03 -5.36 7.86
CA CYS A 196 -3.99 -6.14 7.18
C CYS A 196 -3.97 -7.62 7.59
N GLY A 197 -4.91 -8.07 8.42
CA GLY A 197 -5.00 -9.43 8.92
C GLY A 197 -3.73 -9.89 9.65
N GLY A 198 -3.25 -11.09 9.31
CA GLY A 198 -2.10 -11.73 9.96
C GLY A 198 -0.72 -11.19 9.59
N ILE A 199 -0.60 -10.05 8.87
CA ILE A 199 0.70 -9.54 8.40
C ILE A 199 1.64 -9.16 9.55
N CYS A 200 1.12 -8.80 10.73
CA CYS A 200 1.92 -8.51 11.92
C CYS A 200 2.43 -9.78 12.65
N ALA A 201 1.99 -10.97 12.24
CA ALA A 201 2.48 -12.22 12.80
C ALA A 201 3.87 -12.58 12.26
N VAL A 202 4.58 -13.45 12.97
CA VAL A 202 5.88 -13.99 12.58
C VAL A 202 5.82 -15.53 12.60
N PRO A 203 6.04 -16.21 11.46
CA PRO A 203 6.09 -15.66 10.11
C PRO A 203 4.79 -14.95 9.71
N LYS A 204 4.84 -14.14 8.65
CA LYS A 204 3.67 -13.37 8.18
C LYS A 204 2.51 -14.30 7.83
N GLY A 205 1.38 -14.09 8.47
CA GLY A 205 0.14 -14.82 8.25
C GLY A 205 -0.87 -14.05 7.40
N ARG A 206 -2.06 -14.62 7.27
CA ARG A 206 -3.20 -13.98 6.59
C ARG A 206 -4.41 -13.77 7.51
N SER A 207 -4.69 -14.74 8.38
CA SER A 207 -5.90 -14.75 9.20
C SER A 207 -5.54 -14.71 10.69
N MET A 208 -6.27 -13.90 11.45
CA MET A 208 -6.02 -13.63 12.85
C MET A 208 -7.36 -13.47 13.57
N ILE A 209 -7.40 -13.78 14.86
CA ILE A 209 -8.54 -13.48 15.73
C ILE A 209 -8.17 -12.35 16.70
N ALA A 210 -9.08 -11.40 16.87
CA ALA A 210 -8.98 -10.35 17.87
C ALA A 210 -10.02 -10.59 18.98
N THR A 211 -9.55 -10.78 20.21
CA THR A 211 -10.44 -10.87 21.38
C THR A 211 -10.53 -9.50 22.05
N MET A 212 -11.71 -8.90 21.98
CA MET A 212 -11.94 -7.53 22.44
C MET A 212 -12.34 -7.47 23.92
N ARG A 213 -11.85 -6.44 24.61
CA ARG A 213 -12.32 -5.93 25.90
C ARG A 213 -12.55 -4.43 25.77
N LYS A 214 -13.12 -3.80 26.80
CA LYS A 214 -13.50 -2.38 26.76
C LYS A 214 -12.32 -1.46 26.40
N ASP A 215 -11.14 -1.72 26.95
CA ASP A 215 -9.94 -0.86 26.89
C ASP A 215 -8.70 -1.57 26.32
N SER A 216 -8.83 -2.83 25.92
CA SER A 216 -7.73 -3.69 25.49
C SER A 216 -8.19 -4.74 24.49
N PHE A 217 -7.26 -5.31 23.73
CA PHE A 217 -7.54 -6.43 22.83
C PHE A 217 -6.36 -7.40 22.75
N ASP A 218 -6.66 -8.66 22.48
CA ASP A 218 -5.66 -9.72 22.28
C ASP A 218 -5.65 -10.15 20.81
N LEU A 219 -4.47 -10.21 20.21
CA LEU A 219 -4.27 -10.66 18.83
C LEU A 219 -3.65 -12.05 18.82
N THR A 220 -4.36 -13.02 18.21
CA THR A 220 -3.92 -14.41 18.11
C THR A 220 -3.94 -14.86 16.64
N PRO A 221 -2.80 -15.23 16.03
CA PRO A 221 -2.79 -15.75 14.67
C PRO A 221 -3.45 -17.14 14.62
N LEU A 222 -4.18 -17.43 13.54
CA LEU A 222 -4.91 -18.70 13.41
C LEU A 222 -4.01 -19.87 13.03
N SER A 223 -2.91 -19.59 12.33
CA SER A 223 -1.90 -20.60 12.00
C SER A 223 -1.06 -20.97 13.22
N PRO A 224 -0.87 -22.25 13.53
CA PRO A 224 -0.13 -22.68 14.71
C PRO A 224 1.38 -22.43 14.65
N ILE A 225 1.93 -22.30 13.44
CA ILE A 225 3.36 -21.98 13.25
C ILE A 225 3.66 -20.49 13.45
N GLU A 226 2.62 -19.66 13.52
CA GLU A 226 2.70 -18.20 13.65
C GLU A 226 2.56 -17.76 15.11
N ARG A 227 3.21 -16.64 15.43
CA ARG A 227 3.04 -15.91 16.70
C ARG A 227 3.00 -14.41 16.46
N CYS A 228 2.22 -13.70 17.26
CA CYS A 228 2.39 -12.27 17.44
C CYS A 228 3.44 -12.04 18.55
N THR A 229 4.31 -11.05 18.36
CA THR A 229 5.26 -10.59 19.37
C THR A 229 5.02 -9.11 19.65
N PRO A 230 5.37 -8.58 20.82
CA PRO A 230 5.23 -7.15 21.10
C PRO A 230 5.84 -6.28 20.01
N LEU A 231 7.05 -6.63 19.57
CA LEU A 231 7.76 -5.98 18.48
C LEU A 231 7.01 -6.05 17.15
N SER A 232 6.52 -7.22 16.75
CA SER A 232 5.90 -7.39 15.43
C SER A 232 4.54 -6.69 15.33
N VAL A 233 3.80 -6.63 16.44
CA VAL A 233 2.53 -5.90 16.51
C VAL A 233 2.78 -4.39 16.54
N ALA A 234 3.72 -3.90 17.35
CA ALA A 234 4.11 -2.49 17.36
C ALA A 234 4.66 -2.04 15.99
N ALA A 235 5.47 -2.87 15.33
CA ALA A 235 6.05 -2.58 14.02
C ALA A 235 5.01 -2.44 12.89
N HIS A 236 3.80 -2.93 13.11
CA HIS A 236 2.71 -2.81 12.15
C HIS A 236 2.14 -1.38 12.10
N THR A 237 2.30 -0.57 13.15
CA THR A 237 1.83 0.84 13.13
C THR A 237 2.64 1.71 12.16
N LEU A 238 3.88 1.32 11.85
CA LEU A 238 4.70 1.97 10.83
C LEU A 238 4.21 1.69 9.39
N TYR A 239 3.40 0.64 9.18
CA TYR A 239 3.06 0.13 7.87
C TYR A 239 2.08 1.06 7.14
N GLU A 240 2.52 1.61 6.00
CA GLU A 240 1.74 2.48 5.09
C GLU A 240 1.22 3.76 5.76
N LYS A 241 1.99 4.30 6.71
CA LYS A 241 1.67 5.58 7.38
C LYS A 241 2.86 6.52 7.34
N THR A 242 2.60 7.82 7.26
CA THR A 242 3.62 8.88 7.33
C THR A 242 4.34 8.84 8.68
N ARG A 243 3.59 8.60 9.74
CA ARG A 243 4.03 8.55 11.14
C ARG A 243 3.47 7.30 11.81
N PRO A 244 4.17 6.70 12.79
CA PRO A 244 3.68 5.50 13.48
C PRO A 244 2.94 5.79 14.80
N ASP A 245 3.04 7.01 15.33
CA ASP A 245 2.54 7.43 16.63
C ASP A 245 1.19 8.16 16.55
N ARG A 246 0.91 8.82 15.43
CA ARG A 246 -0.32 9.59 15.18
C ARG A 246 -0.90 9.22 13.83
N LEU A 247 -2.06 8.59 13.84
CA LEU A 247 -2.73 8.09 12.65
C LEU A 247 -4.03 8.88 12.43
N PRO A 248 -4.04 9.92 11.58
CA PRO A 248 -5.26 10.64 11.24
C PRO A 248 -6.20 9.74 10.41
N GLY A 249 -7.49 9.88 10.63
CA GLY A 249 -8.55 9.22 9.88
C GLY A 249 -9.86 10.01 9.96
N PRO A 250 -10.94 9.52 9.34
CA PRO A 250 -12.25 10.16 9.43
C PRO A 250 -12.67 10.37 10.89
N GLY A 251 -13.06 11.59 11.22
CA GLY A 251 -13.55 11.99 12.55
C GLY A 251 -12.49 12.24 13.63
N GLY A 252 -11.20 11.95 13.41
CA GLY A 252 -10.19 12.19 14.44
C GLY A 252 -8.81 11.60 14.20
N ILE A 253 -7.97 11.66 15.23
CA ILE A 253 -6.60 11.16 15.21
C ILE A 253 -6.45 10.06 16.26
N LEU A 254 -5.93 8.90 15.83
CA LEU A 254 -5.52 7.84 16.73
C LEU A 254 -4.09 8.10 17.23
N HIS A 255 -3.96 8.30 18.53
CA HIS A 255 -2.71 8.46 19.26
C HIS A 255 -2.25 7.13 19.86
N LEU A 256 -1.00 6.77 19.57
CA LEU A 256 -0.36 5.53 19.98
C LEU A 256 0.86 5.76 20.89
N ASP A 257 1.10 6.99 21.32
CA ASP A 257 2.22 7.39 22.19
C ASP A 257 2.26 6.58 23.51
N GLU A 258 1.09 6.22 24.03
CA GLU A 258 0.92 5.46 25.28
C GLU A 258 0.60 3.97 25.04
N ALA A 259 0.68 3.50 23.78
CA ALA A 259 0.35 2.12 23.45
C ALA A 259 1.35 1.13 24.07
N ARG A 260 0.83 0.05 24.65
CA ARG A 260 1.63 -1.03 25.26
C ARG A 260 1.28 -2.36 24.63
N TYR A 261 2.31 -3.20 24.49
CA TYR A 261 2.23 -4.50 23.84
C TYR A 261 2.81 -5.56 24.79
N GLU A 262 1.98 -6.48 25.27
CA GLU A 262 2.34 -7.49 26.26
C GLU A 262 2.18 -8.89 25.65
N GLN A 263 3.24 -9.70 25.71
CA GLN A 263 3.16 -11.11 25.30
C GLN A 263 2.39 -11.90 26.38
N LEU A 264 1.35 -12.63 25.98
CA LEU A 264 0.63 -13.52 26.87
C LEU A 264 1.36 -14.86 27.07
N VAL A 265 0.92 -15.59 28.10
CA VAL A 265 1.54 -16.84 28.59
C VAL A 265 1.61 -17.96 27.55
N ASP A 266 0.79 -17.93 26.50
CA ASP A 266 0.82 -18.90 25.42
C ASP A 266 1.99 -18.69 24.43
N GLY A 267 2.72 -17.58 24.55
CA GLY A 267 3.85 -17.23 23.70
C GLY A 267 3.49 -16.95 22.23
N ARG A 268 2.19 -16.78 21.94
CA ARG A 268 1.64 -16.56 20.58
C ARG A 268 0.75 -15.33 20.49
N THR A 269 0.15 -14.94 21.60
CA THR A 269 -0.84 -13.88 21.66
C THR A 269 -0.26 -12.64 22.30
N VAL A 270 -0.59 -11.48 21.72
CA VAL A 270 -0.18 -10.18 22.26
C VAL A 270 -1.40 -9.39 22.67
N ARG A 271 -1.38 -8.89 23.90
CA ARG A 271 -2.34 -7.92 24.39
C ARG A 271 -1.87 -6.51 24.08
N VAL A 272 -2.80 -5.68 23.61
CA VAL A 272 -2.55 -4.28 23.27
C VAL A 272 -3.46 -3.37 24.09
N THR A 273 -2.88 -2.30 24.66
CA THR A 273 -3.59 -1.30 25.50
C THR A 273 -3.07 0.11 25.23
N GLY A 274 -3.73 1.13 25.79
CA GLY A 274 -3.17 2.50 25.89
C GLY A 274 -3.39 3.44 24.71
N ALA A 275 -4.03 2.98 23.63
CA ALA A 275 -4.37 3.85 22.50
C ALA A 275 -5.51 4.84 22.84
N LYS A 276 -5.42 6.06 22.30
CA LYS A 276 -6.41 7.13 22.50
C LYS A 276 -6.87 7.65 21.14
N PHE A 277 -8.18 7.79 20.95
CA PHE A 277 -8.73 8.45 19.77
C PHE A 277 -9.20 9.86 20.17
N VAL A 278 -8.67 10.87 19.51
CA VAL A 278 -8.99 12.28 19.75
C VAL A 278 -9.82 12.78 18.58
N PRO A 279 -11.12 13.09 18.78
CA PRO A 279 -11.96 13.62 17.72
C PRO A 279 -11.43 14.94 17.15
N SER A 280 -11.54 15.10 15.84
CA SER A 280 -11.24 16.36 15.16
C SER A 280 -12.38 17.36 15.38
N PRO A 281 -12.10 18.68 15.44
CA PRO A 281 -13.14 19.70 15.59
C PRO A 281 -14.07 19.77 14.38
N ILE A 282 -13.56 19.43 13.19
CA ILE A 282 -14.30 19.32 11.95
C ILE A 282 -14.13 17.89 11.45
N TYR A 283 -15.25 17.23 11.12
CA TYR A 283 -15.21 15.91 10.52
C TYR A 283 -14.79 16.04 9.07
N GLN A 284 -13.81 15.26 8.65
CA GLN A 284 -13.31 15.25 7.28
C GLN A 284 -13.30 13.84 6.71
N VAL A 285 -13.57 13.73 5.41
CA VAL A 285 -13.37 12.49 4.63
C VAL A 285 -12.40 12.74 3.50
N LYS A 286 -11.65 11.70 3.13
CA LYS A 286 -10.69 11.77 2.02
C LYS A 286 -11.39 11.45 0.70
N LEU A 287 -11.24 12.33 -0.28
CA LEU A 287 -11.59 12.12 -1.67
C LEU A 287 -10.42 11.53 -2.42
N GLU A 288 -10.69 10.48 -3.18
CA GLU A 288 -9.77 9.91 -4.15
C GLU A 288 -10.46 9.92 -5.50
N GLY A 289 -9.82 10.53 -6.49
CA GLY A 289 -10.39 10.66 -7.83
C GLY A 289 -9.30 10.62 -8.88
N VAL A 290 -9.67 10.16 -10.06
CA VAL A 290 -8.71 9.90 -11.14
C VAL A 290 -9.16 10.51 -12.45
N GLU A 291 -8.20 10.99 -13.22
CA GLU A 291 -8.38 11.56 -14.55
C GLU A 291 -7.76 10.63 -15.60
N ARG A 292 -8.43 10.47 -16.75
CA ARG A 292 -7.88 9.73 -17.90
C ARG A 292 -6.97 10.64 -18.72
N LEU A 293 -5.73 10.22 -18.93
CA LEU A 293 -4.73 10.97 -19.69
C LEU A 293 -4.67 10.60 -21.18
N GLY A 294 -5.03 9.35 -21.53
CA GLY A 294 -4.95 8.84 -22.90
C GLY A 294 -4.66 7.34 -22.95
N TYR A 295 -4.02 6.88 -24.01
CA TYR A 295 -3.62 5.50 -24.24
C TYR A 295 -2.11 5.37 -24.20
N ARG A 296 -1.61 4.26 -23.64
CA ARG A 296 -0.19 3.93 -23.55
C ARG A 296 0.19 2.78 -24.47
N THR A 297 1.28 2.98 -25.18
CA THR A 297 2.00 1.93 -25.88
C THR A 297 3.42 1.85 -25.35
N ILE A 298 3.89 0.64 -25.07
CA ILE A 298 5.24 0.39 -24.59
C ILE A 298 6.03 -0.41 -25.62
N PHE A 299 7.34 -0.29 -25.57
CA PHE A 299 8.27 -1.22 -26.21
C PHE A 299 9.46 -1.44 -25.27
N ILE A 300 10.14 -2.58 -25.39
CA ILE A 300 11.31 -2.90 -24.58
C ILE A 300 12.37 -3.60 -25.42
N GLY A 301 13.64 -3.39 -25.09
CA GLY A 301 14.76 -4.07 -25.73
C GLY A 301 16.11 -3.72 -25.12
N GLY A 302 17.13 -4.47 -25.52
CA GLY A 302 18.49 -4.35 -25.00
C GLY A 302 19.43 -3.57 -25.93
N VAL A 303 20.39 -2.88 -25.33
CA VAL A 303 21.57 -2.30 -26.00
C VAL A 303 22.81 -2.87 -25.33
N ARG A 304 23.72 -3.42 -26.14
CA ARG A 304 24.96 -4.06 -25.66
C ARG A 304 26.24 -3.48 -26.27
N ASP A 305 26.10 -2.60 -27.26
CA ASP A 305 27.28 -1.97 -27.86
C ASP A 305 27.91 -0.96 -26.89
N PRO A 306 29.16 -1.16 -26.44
CA PRO A 306 29.81 -0.28 -25.48
C PRO A 306 29.97 1.16 -26.00
N ILE A 307 30.10 1.35 -27.32
CA ILE A 307 30.21 2.68 -27.92
C ILE A 307 28.89 3.42 -27.78
N LEU A 308 27.77 2.76 -28.06
CA LEU A 308 26.44 3.35 -27.89
C LEU A 308 26.09 3.58 -26.42
N ILE A 309 26.41 2.62 -25.54
CA ILE A 309 26.16 2.73 -24.09
C ILE A 309 26.81 3.99 -23.50
N SER A 310 28.04 4.30 -23.92
CA SER A 310 28.79 5.48 -23.43
C SER A 310 28.14 6.83 -23.79
N GLN A 311 27.27 6.87 -24.80
CA GLN A 311 26.62 8.08 -25.30
C GLN A 311 25.08 7.96 -25.33
N ILE A 312 24.53 7.05 -24.51
CA ILE A 312 23.12 6.65 -24.62
C ILE A 312 22.14 7.83 -24.45
N ASP A 313 22.44 8.81 -23.60
CA ASP A 313 21.54 9.95 -23.38
C ASP A 313 21.45 10.84 -24.62
N GLU A 314 22.59 11.17 -25.22
CA GLU A 314 22.66 11.98 -26.45
C GLU A 314 21.97 11.26 -27.62
N PHE A 315 22.13 9.93 -27.69
CA PHE A 315 21.44 9.11 -28.68
C PHE A 315 19.93 9.11 -28.48
N LEU A 316 19.44 8.87 -27.26
CA LEU A 316 18.01 8.89 -26.94
C LEU A 316 17.39 10.28 -27.19
N GLN A 317 18.13 11.34 -26.90
CA GLN A 317 17.71 12.71 -27.18
C GLN A 317 17.61 12.96 -28.70
N SER A 318 18.59 12.51 -29.48
CA SER A 318 18.58 12.61 -30.94
C SER A 318 17.38 11.87 -31.57
N VAL A 319 17.06 10.69 -31.03
CA VAL A 319 15.87 9.91 -31.43
C VAL A 319 14.59 10.67 -31.09
N ARG A 320 14.48 11.22 -29.88
CA ARG A 320 13.33 12.05 -29.46
C ARG A 320 13.13 13.24 -30.40
N GLU A 321 14.19 13.97 -30.74
CA GLU A 321 14.13 15.13 -31.64
C GLU A 321 13.73 14.73 -33.07
N TYR A 322 14.23 13.59 -33.56
CA TYR A 322 13.79 13.04 -34.84
C TYR A 322 12.29 12.72 -34.84
N THR A 323 11.81 12.02 -33.81
CA THR A 323 10.38 11.70 -33.67
C THR A 323 9.53 12.97 -33.54
N GLN A 324 9.97 13.99 -32.80
CA GLN A 324 9.26 15.27 -32.68
C GLN A 324 9.10 16.01 -34.01
N ARG A 325 10.02 15.84 -34.97
CA ARG A 325 9.87 16.41 -36.33
C ARG A 325 8.77 15.71 -37.14
N LEU A 326 8.56 14.41 -36.91
CA LEU A 326 7.50 13.62 -37.56
C LEU A 326 6.16 13.78 -36.85
N TYR A 327 6.19 13.98 -35.54
CA TYR A 327 5.03 14.13 -34.65
C TYR A 327 5.18 15.42 -33.81
N PRO A 328 4.87 16.60 -34.37
CA PRO A 328 5.10 17.90 -33.73
C PRO A 328 4.41 18.11 -32.38
N GLU A 329 3.36 17.33 -32.10
CA GLU A 329 2.61 17.32 -30.85
C GLU A 329 3.35 16.62 -29.69
N LEU A 330 4.36 15.79 -29.99
CA LEU A 330 5.10 15.03 -28.99
C LEU A 330 5.82 15.97 -28.02
N ASP A 331 5.62 15.74 -26.72
CA ASP A 331 6.18 16.51 -25.60
C ASP A 331 5.76 18.00 -25.56
N LYS A 332 4.74 18.41 -26.33
CA LYS A 332 4.18 19.77 -26.25
C LYS A 332 3.16 19.96 -25.13
N SER A 333 2.58 18.87 -24.64
CA SER A 333 1.57 18.87 -23.60
C SER A 333 1.67 17.59 -22.76
N ASN A 334 0.88 17.48 -21.69
CA ASN A 334 0.77 16.24 -20.92
C ASN A 334 -0.04 15.14 -21.62
N SER A 335 -0.73 15.45 -22.72
CA SER A 335 -1.57 14.48 -23.44
C SER A 335 -0.80 13.65 -24.48
N CYS A 336 0.37 14.11 -24.93
CA CYS A 336 1.25 13.37 -25.84
C CYS A 336 2.71 13.46 -25.39
N ARG A 337 3.27 12.37 -24.87
CA ARG A 337 4.61 12.34 -24.27
C ARG A 337 5.33 11.03 -24.52
N LEU A 338 6.66 11.10 -24.57
CA LEU A 338 7.55 9.94 -24.61
C LEU A 338 8.46 9.93 -23.37
N VAL A 339 8.58 8.77 -22.74
CA VAL A 339 9.49 8.52 -21.62
C VAL A 339 10.34 7.28 -21.94
N TYR A 340 11.63 7.37 -21.63
CA TYR A 340 12.54 6.23 -21.65
C TYR A 340 12.89 5.82 -20.24
N HIS A 341 12.74 4.54 -19.93
CA HIS A 341 13.23 3.91 -18.71
C HIS A 341 14.48 3.09 -19.07
N VAL A 342 15.64 3.47 -18.54
CA VAL A 342 16.93 2.86 -18.86
C VAL A 342 17.41 1.99 -17.67
N TYR A 343 17.08 0.71 -17.73
CA TYR A 343 17.55 -0.32 -16.80
C TYR A 343 19.05 -0.58 -16.99
N GLY A 344 19.74 -0.81 -15.88
CA GLY A 344 21.21 -0.79 -15.84
C GLY A 344 21.79 0.62 -15.74
N LYS A 345 20.96 1.67 -15.68
CA LYS A 345 21.41 3.04 -15.42
C LYS A 345 20.69 3.66 -14.23
N ASN A 346 19.41 3.96 -14.37
CA ASN A 346 18.63 4.63 -13.32
C ASN A 346 17.09 4.45 -13.45
N ALA A 347 16.60 3.43 -14.16
CA ALA A 347 15.15 3.23 -14.33
C ALA A 347 14.32 3.05 -13.05
N VAL A 348 14.95 2.61 -11.94
CA VAL A 348 14.27 2.34 -10.66
C VAL A 348 14.29 3.59 -9.77
N MET A 349 15.50 4.09 -9.46
CA MET A 349 15.71 5.21 -8.54
C MET A 349 15.61 6.58 -9.21
N GLY A 350 15.71 6.65 -10.54
CA GLY A 350 15.63 7.91 -11.27
C GLY A 350 16.73 8.90 -10.87
N PRO A 351 16.39 10.17 -10.63
CA PRO A 351 17.28 11.20 -10.08
C PRO A 351 17.80 10.88 -8.68
N LEU A 352 17.13 9.98 -7.94
CA LEU A 352 17.62 9.52 -6.65
C LEU A 352 18.77 8.53 -6.83
N GLU A 353 19.11 8.07 -8.04
CA GLU A 353 20.29 7.22 -8.27
C GLU A 353 21.58 8.04 -8.11
N ALA A 354 22.51 7.55 -7.29
CA ALA A 354 23.82 8.20 -7.09
C ALA A 354 24.98 7.34 -7.59
N ALA A 355 24.76 6.05 -7.85
CA ALA A 355 25.78 5.18 -8.40
C ALA A 355 26.14 5.64 -9.82
N SER A 356 27.44 5.79 -10.05
CA SER A 356 28.00 6.02 -11.39
C SER A 356 28.80 4.80 -11.81
N GLY A 357 28.47 4.24 -12.96
CA GLY A 357 29.11 3.03 -13.49
C GLY A 357 28.78 2.82 -14.95
N VAL A 358 29.69 2.15 -15.67
CA VAL A 358 29.45 1.74 -17.06
C VAL A 358 28.85 0.35 -17.04
N SER A 359 27.62 0.22 -17.53
CA SER A 359 26.92 -1.05 -17.60
C SER A 359 27.33 -1.83 -18.84
N HIS A 360 27.43 -3.15 -18.72
CA HIS A 360 27.72 -4.03 -19.85
C HIS A 360 26.54 -4.15 -20.83
N GLU A 361 25.34 -3.90 -20.33
CA GLU A 361 24.09 -3.98 -21.09
C GLU A 361 23.09 -2.98 -20.49
N LEU A 362 22.30 -2.34 -21.34
CA LEU A 362 21.20 -1.47 -20.95
C LEU A 362 19.88 -2.03 -21.46
N GLY A 363 18.88 -2.09 -20.60
CA GLY A 363 17.50 -2.36 -21.01
C GLY A 363 16.76 -1.04 -21.19
N ILE A 364 16.21 -0.77 -22.37
CA ILE A 364 15.44 0.45 -22.63
C ILE A 364 13.99 0.06 -22.81
N MET A 365 13.15 0.54 -21.91
CA MET A 365 11.70 0.49 -22.04
C MET A 365 11.20 1.89 -22.39
N GLY A 366 10.70 2.07 -23.61
CA GLY A 366 10.00 3.29 -23.98
C GLY A 366 8.52 3.18 -23.67
N GLU A 367 7.92 4.22 -23.12
CA GLU A 367 6.48 4.38 -23.07
C GLU A 367 6.04 5.68 -23.73
N VAL A 368 5.01 5.57 -24.55
CA VAL A 368 4.36 6.69 -25.22
C VAL A 368 2.93 6.77 -24.73
N ILE A 369 2.50 7.96 -24.36
CA ILE A 369 1.09 8.29 -24.15
C ILE A 369 0.61 9.21 -25.27
N ALA A 370 -0.61 9.00 -25.76
CA ALA A 370 -1.29 9.90 -26.68
C ALA A 370 -2.82 9.89 -26.47
N PRO A 371 -3.59 10.86 -27.00
CA PRO A 371 -5.05 10.88 -26.90
C PRO A 371 -5.75 9.67 -27.53
N THR A 372 -5.14 9.04 -28.55
CA THR A 372 -5.68 7.84 -29.20
C THR A 372 -4.69 6.70 -29.20
N LYS A 373 -5.21 5.47 -29.25
CA LYS A 373 -4.43 4.24 -29.30
C LYS A 373 -3.53 4.22 -30.54
N GLU A 374 -4.09 4.57 -31.70
CA GLU A 374 -3.42 4.57 -32.99
C GLU A 374 -2.23 5.53 -32.99
N GLN A 375 -2.40 6.73 -32.40
CA GLN A 375 -1.33 7.72 -32.32
C GLN A 375 -0.21 7.26 -31.37
N SER A 376 -0.56 6.76 -30.18
CA SER A 376 0.45 6.25 -29.23
C SER A 376 1.26 5.11 -29.84
N HIS A 377 0.62 4.22 -30.59
CA HIS A 377 1.27 3.12 -31.29
C HIS A 377 2.13 3.59 -32.46
N ALA A 378 1.66 4.53 -33.27
CA ALA A 378 2.43 5.07 -34.40
C ALA A 378 3.73 5.75 -33.91
N ILE A 379 3.65 6.56 -32.86
CA ILE A 379 4.82 7.21 -32.26
C ILE A 379 5.75 6.15 -31.65
N ALA A 380 5.23 5.21 -30.85
CA ALA A 380 6.06 4.16 -30.24
C ALA A 380 6.81 3.32 -31.29
N ASN A 381 6.13 2.97 -32.39
CA ASN A 381 6.74 2.25 -33.50
C ASN A 381 7.85 3.05 -34.20
N ASN A 382 7.63 4.35 -34.42
CA ASN A 382 8.65 5.22 -34.98
C ASN A 382 9.86 5.34 -34.05
N VAL A 383 9.64 5.53 -32.74
CA VAL A 383 10.71 5.64 -31.74
C VAL A 383 11.54 4.35 -31.72
N ARG A 384 10.90 3.19 -31.59
CA ARG A 384 11.60 1.89 -31.59
C ARG A 384 12.39 1.66 -32.88
N THR A 385 11.79 1.98 -34.04
CA THR A 385 12.47 1.84 -35.34
C THR A 385 13.68 2.76 -35.42
N SER A 386 13.57 3.97 -34.90
CA SER A 386 14.66 4.94 -34.83
C SER A 386 15.77 4.46 -33.89
N LEU A 387 15.42 3.90 -32.72
CA LEU A 387 16.40 3.27 -31.83
C LEU A 387 17.18 2.15 -32.53
N LEU A 388 16.54 1.36 -33.37
CA LEU A 388 17.16 0.23 -34.08
C LEU A 388 18.11 0.67 -35.21
N HIS A 389 17.78 1.76 -35.92
CA HIS A 389 18.40 2.11 -37.20
C HIS A 389 19.14 3.45 -37.24
N MET A 390 18.92 4.37 -36.29
CA MET A 390 19.60 5.66 -36.34
C MET A 390 21.12 5.51 -36.15
N PRO A 391 21.93 6.28 -36.90
CA PRO A 391 23.37 6.26 -36.72
C PRO A 391 23.76 6.97 -35.42
N TYR A 392 24.93 6.62 -34.90
CA TYR A 392 25.57 7.29 -33.76
C TYR A 392 27.08 7.40 -33.99
N SER A 393 27.75 8.26 -33.22
CA SER A 393 29.18 8.53 -33.42
C SER A 393 30.03 7.29 -33.08
N GLY A 394 30.93 6.92 -34.00
CA GLY A 394 31.81 5.75 -33.83
C GLY A 394 31.14 4.39 -34.08
N GLN A 395 29.93 4.37 -34.64
CA GLN A 395 29.22 3.14 -35.00
C GLN A 395 30.05 2.28 -35.98
N LEU A 396 30.28 1.01 -35.63
CA LEU A 396 30.99 0.03 -36.47
C LEU A 396 30.04 -0.86 -37.28
N ALA A 397 28.86 -1.16 -36.73
CA ALA A 397 27.82 -1.94 -37.39
C ALA A 397 27.00 -1.08 -38.37
N THR A 398 26.45 -1.68 -39.43
CA THR A 398 25.62 -0.92 -40.39
C THR A 398 24.22 -0.58 -39.86
N THR A 399 23.72 -1.37 -38.91
CA THR A 399 22.41 -1.22 -38.25
C THR A 399 22.32 -2.21 -37.07
N GLY A 400 21.25 -2.16 -36.28
CA GLY A 400 20.94 -3.22 -35.30
C GLY A 400 21.28 -2.81 -33.87
N ASN A 401 21.05 -1.55 -33.51
CA ASN A 401 21.44 -1.00 -32.22
C ASN A 401 20.60 -1.53 -31.04
N PHE A 402 19.40 -2.07 -31.32
CA PHE A 402 18.38 -2.36 -30.33
C PHE A 402 17.81 -3.78 -30.50
N ALA A 403 17.94 -4.61 -29.46
CA ALA A 403 17.48 -6.00 -29.48
C ALA A 403 16.11 -6.14 -28.82
N SER A 404 15.04 -6.26 -29.61
CA SER A 404 13.68 -6.48 -29.12
C SER A 404 13.43 -7.95 -28.75
N PRO A 405 12.98 -8.28 -27.53
CA PRO A 405 12.74 -9.66 -27.10
C PRO A 405 11.35 -10.20 -27.46
N LEU A 406 10.42 -9.32 -27.88
CA LEU A 406 9.02 -9.66 -28.12
C LEU A 406 8.63 -9.44 -29.59
N SER A 407 7.67 -10.21 -30.09
CA SER A 407 6.97 -9.99 -31.35
C SER A 407 5.46 -10.17 -31.10
N PRO A 408 4.62 -9.13 -31.25
CA PRO A 408 4.94 -7.79 -31.75
C PRO A 408 5.88 -7.00 -30.84
N HIS A 409 6.66 -6.09 -31.43
CA HIS A 409 7.71 -5.35 -30.72
C HIS A 409 7.16 -4.23 -29.82
N GLU A 410 6.00 -3.69 -30.16
CA GLU A 410 5.21 -2.75 -29.38
C GLU A 410 4.01 -3.46 -28.74
N GLN A 411 3.66 -3.07 -27.51
CA GLN A 411 2.51 -3.62 -26.79
C GLN A 411 1.59 -2.50 -26.33
N ASP A 412 0.30 -2.69 -26.55
CA ASP A 412 -0.73 -1.83 -25.98
C ASP A 412 -0.80 -2.05 -24.47
N ALA A 413 -0.46 -1.02 -23.69
CA ALA A 413 -0.56 -1.04 -22.23
C ALA A 413 -1.90 -0.49 -21.71
N GLY A 414 -2.81 -0.10 -22.62
CA GLY A 414 -4.17 0.32 -22.32
C GLY A 414 -4.30 1.80 -21.95
N GLU A 415 -5.43 2.17 -21.34
CA GLU A 415 -5.67 3.53 -20.87
C GLU A 415 -4.78 3.90 -19.68
N VAL A 416 -4.38 5.17 -19.64
CA VAL A 416 -3.57 5.73 -18.55
C VAL A 416 -4.40 6.69 -17.74
N PHE A 417 -4.22 6.59 -16.43
CA PHE A 417 -4.86 7.47 -15.45
C PHE A 417 -3.82 8.12 -14.57
N ARG A 418 -4.20 9.25 -13.96
CA ARG A 418 -3.50 9.86 -12.82
C ARG A 418 -4.49 10.14 -11.71
N PHE A 419 -4.03 10.22 -10.47
CA PHE A 419 -4.83 10.81 -9.40
C PHE A 419 -5.02 12.30 -9.69
N SER A 420 -6.27 12.75 -9.74
CA SER A 420 -6.67 14.16 -9.85
C SER A 420 -7.19 14.69 -8.52
N LEU A 421 -7.76 13.82 -7.68
CA LEU A 421 -8.18 14.17 -6.32
C LEU A 421 -7.47 13.27 -5.31
N TYR A 422 -6.87 13.90 -4.30
CA TYR A 422 -6.35 13.25 -3.10
C TYR A 422 -6.42 14.24 -1.92
N HIS A 423 -7.64 14.64 -1.56
CA HIS A 423 -7.92 15.79 -0.69
C HIS A 423 -8.90 15.42 0.42
N LEU A 424 -8.76 16.03 1.59
CA LEU A 424 -9.79 16.03 2.61
C LEU A 424 -10.86 17.07 2.27
N ILE A 425 -12.11 16.74 2.58
CA ILE A 425 -13.22 17.70 2.54
C ILE A 425 -13.89 17.81 3.90
N ASP A 426 -14.30 19.02 4.23
CA ASP A 426 -15.04 19.32 5.45
C ASP A 426 -16.50 18.88 5.31
N LEU A 427 -16.96 18.13 6.31
CA LEU A 427 -18.34 17.70 6.44
C LEU A 427 -19.09 18.56 7.46
N GLN A 428 -20.34 18.85 7.14
CA GLN A 428 -21.31 19.39 8.08
C GLN A 428 -21.86 18.25 8.96
N PRO A 429 -22.29 18.52 10.20
CA PRO A 429 -22.88 17.50 11.07
C PRO A 429 -24.02 16.73 10.39
N GLY A 430 -23.99 15.40 10.50
CA GLY A 430 -24.91 14.47 9.84
C GLY A 430 -24.43 13.99 8.48
N GLN A 431 -23.52 14.71 7.80
CA GLN A 431 -23.01 14.30 6.49
C GLN A 431 -22.10 13.07 6.55
N GLU A 432 -21.54 12.76 7.73
CA GLU A 432 -20.79 11.52 7.98
C GLU A 432 -21.62 10.25 7.76
N THR A 433 -22.95 10.37 7.70
CA THR A 433 -23.88 9.28 7.37
C THR A 433 -24.68 9.55 6.11
N SER A 434 -25.19 10.78 5.92
CA SER A 434 -26.07 11.08 4.79
C SER A 434 -25.38 10.99 3.43
N LEU A 435 -24.06 11.22 3.37
CA LEU A 435 -23.26 11.04 2.15
C LEU A 435 -22.94 9.58 1.85
N PHE A 436 -23.29 8.66 2.75
CA PHE A 436 -22.99 7.24 2.64
C PHE A 436 -24.28 6.41 2.80
N PRO A 437 -25.21 6.49 1.84
CA PRO A 437 -26.53 5.90 1.98
C PRO A 437 -26.47 4.38 2.13
N ILE A 438 -27.32 3.86 3.02
CA ILE A 438 -27.47 2.45 3.31
C ILE A 438 -28.70 1.92 2.59
N THR A 439 -28.55 0.84 1.83
CA THR A 439 -29.67 0.12 1.20
C THR A 439 -29.76 -1.29 1.76
N GLN A 440 -30.97 -1.70 2.15
CA GLN A 440 -31.25 -3.03 2.67
C GLN A 440 -31.72 -3.96 1.56
N HIS A 441 -31.24 -5.20 1.59
CA HIS A 441 -31.63 -6.27 0.68
C HIS A 441 -31.97 -7.50 1.50
N VAL A 442 -33.12 -8.11 1.23
CA VAL A 442 -33.52 -9.38 1.85
C VAL A 442 -33.47 -10.45 0.77
N LEU A 443 -32.73 -11.52 1.05
CA LEU A 443 -32.69 -12.72 0.23
C LEU A 443 -33.41 -13.84 0.97
N ASP A 444 -34.36 -14.46 0.29
CA ASP A 444 -35.04 -15.65 0.78
C ASP A 444 -34.30 -16.91 0.32
N GLY A 445 -34.38 -17.97 1.12
CA GLY A 445 -33.70 -19.23 0.85
C GLY A 445 -34.34 -20.40 1.59
N ALA A 446 -34.28 -21.59 0.99
CA ALA A 446 -34.87 -22.81 1.52
C ALA A 446 -33.89 -23.68 2.33
N ALA A 447 -32.60 -23.31 2.38
CA ALA A 447 -31.59 -24.06 3.12
C ALA A 447 -31.94 -24.13 4.62
N LYS A 448 -31.63 -25.27 5.23
CA LYS A 448 -31.80 -25.46 6.68
C LYS A 448 -30.52 -25.08 7.40
N LEU A 449 -30.66 -24.42 8.54
CA LEU A 449 -29.55 -24.13 9.43
C LEU A 449 -29.00 -25.44 9.99
N ASP A 450 -27.67 -25.58 9.91
CA ASP A 450 -26.93 -26.64 10.57
C ASP A 450 -25.76 -26.01 11.32
N ALA A 451 -25.98 -25.68 12.59
CA ALA A 451 -24.96 -25.09 13.46
C ALA A 451 -23.93 -26.13 13.95
N THR A 452 -24.14 -27.42 13.64
CA THR A 452 -23.23 -28.52 14.00
C THR A 452 -22.25 -28.86 12.88
N GLN A 453 -22.38 -28.22 11.72
CA GLN A 453 -21.49 -28.42 10.59
C GLN A 453 -20.05 -28.09 10.99
N GLN A 454 -19.23 -29.14 11.09
CA GLN A 454 -17.79 -29.03 11.23
C GLN A 454 -17.17 -29.32 9.87
N ARG A 455 -16.16 -28.53 9.52
CA ARG A 455 -15.43 -28.70 8.25
C ARG A 455 -14.06 -29.30 8.46
N LEU A 456 -13.48 -29.11 9.65
CA LEU A 456 -12.24 -29.77 10.00
C LEU A 456 -12.48 -31.21 10.45
N THR A 457 -11.66 -32.12 9.94
CA THR A 457 -11.53 -33.47 10.48
C THR A 457 -10.82 -33.43 11.84
N GLN A 458 -10.94 -34.51 12.62
CA GLN A 458 -10.24 -34.61 13.90
C GLN A 458 -8.71 -34.58 13.71
N GLU A 459 -8.20 -35.25 12.68
CA GLU A 459 -6.76 -35.26 12.34
C GLU A 459 -6.24 -33.85 12.01
N GLU A 460 -6.99 -33.05 11.24
CA GLU A 460 -6.61 -31.67 10.94
C GLU A 460 -6.61 -30.80 12.21
N ARG A 461 -7.59 -31.00 13.10
CA ARG A 461 -7.63 -30.29 14.39
C ARG A 461 -6.43 -30.65 15.26
N ASP A 462 -6.12 -31.93 15.39
CA ASP A 462 -5.01 -32.40 16.21
C ASP A 462 -3.67 -31.89 15.65
N ALA A 463 -3.48 -31.96 14.32
CA ALA A 463 -2.29 -31.41 13.66
C ALA A 463 -2.12 -29.89 13.91
N LEU A 464 -3.21 -29.13 13.90
CA LEU A 464 -3.17 -27.70 14.20
C LEU A 464 -2.86 -27.41 15.67
N LEU A 465 -3.27 -28.29 16.60
CA LEU A 465 -3.01 -28.13 18.03
C LEU A 465 -1.59 -28.55 18.43
N GLU A 466 -1.03 -29.56 17.78
CA GLU A 466 0.32 -30.07 18.05
C GLU A 466 1.44 -29.21 17.45
N ALA A 467 1.15 -28.49 16.36
CA ALA A 467 2.12 -27.65 15.69
C ALA A 467 2.62 -26.50 16.60
N LYS A 468 3.94 -26.35 16.65
CA LYS A 468 4.60 -25.32 17.48
C LYS A 468 4.98 -24.10 16.64
N PRO A 469 4.93 -22.90 17.22
CA PRO A 469 5.33 -21.70 16.50
C PRO A 469 6.82 -21.73 16.19
N ARG A 470 7.18 -21.18 15.02
CA ARG A 470 8.58 -21.13 14.58
C ARG A 470 9.46 -20.41 15.62
N ILE A 471 10.67 -20.92 15.81
CA ILE A 471 11.70 -20.26 16.63
C ILE A 471 12.22 -19.04 15.86
N LEU A 472 12.24 -17.90 16.53
CA LEU A 472 12.79 -16.66 15.98
C LEU A 472 14.28 -16.60 16.33
N ALA A 473 15.14 -16.55 15.32
CA ALA A 473 16.54 -16.25 15.50
C ALA A 473 16.72 -14.72 15.55
N GLN A 474 17.53 -14.25 16.48
CA GLN A 474 17.97 -12.86 16.54
C GLN A 474 19.29 -12.71 15.77
N LYS A 475 19.49 -11.55 15.16
CA LYS A 475 20.79 -11.21 14.57
C LYS A 475 21.81 -10.97 15.69
N PRO A 476 23.01 -11.56 15.59
CA PRO A 476 24.08 -11.27 16.53
C PRO A 476 24.52 -9.82 16.34
N LEU A 477 24.79 -9.11 17.44
CA LEU A 477 25.33 -7.76 17.39
C LEU A 477 26.84 -7.83 17.10
N PRO A 478 27.36 -7.30 15.98
CA PRO A 478 28.78 -7.38 15.68
C PRO A 478 29.61 -6.51 16.63
N ALA A 479 30.73 -7.04 17.15
CA ALA A 479 31.70 -6.29 17.95
C ALA A 479 32.64 -5.51 17.02
N GLY A 480 32.39 -4.21 16.84
CA GLY A 480 33.23 -3.35 15.98
C GLY A 480 32.41 -2.54 14.98
N GLU A 481 33.06 -1.93 13.99
CA GLU A 481 32.36 -1.28 12.87
C GLU A 481 31.49 -2.31 12.16
N ALA A 482 30.23 -1.95 11.87
CA ALA A 482 29.26 -2.86 11.26
C ALA A 482 28.40 -2.11 10.25
N ALA A 483 28.02 -2.78 9.17
CA ALA A 483 27.05 -2.23 8.23
C ALA A 483 25.65 -2.29 8.83
N MET A 484 24.77 -1.37 8.42
CA MET A 484 23.37 -1.38 8.85
C MET A 484 22.70 -2.73 8.58
N MET A 485 23.04 -3.39 7.47
CA MET A 485 22.50 -4.70 7.11
C MET A 485 22.86 -5.84 8.09
N ASP A 486 23.96 -5.71 8.83
CA ASP A 486 24.39 -6.71 9.81
C ASP A 486 23.64 -6.55 11.14
N ILE A 487 23.12 -5.35 11.41
CA ILE A 487 22.44 -5.00 12.67
C ILE A 487 20.91 -5.01 12.50
N ALA A 488 20.39 -4.44 11.41
CA ALA A 488 18.96 -4.34 11.15
C ALA A 488 18.35 -5.71 10.83
N SER A 489 17.25 -6.06 11.50
CA SER A 489 16.50 -7.28 11.20
C SER A 489 15.59 -7.10 9.98
N VAL A 490 15.06 -5.89 9.80
CA VAL A 490 14.25 -5.49 8.64
C VAL A 490 14.71 -4.12 8.17
N VAL A 491 14.93 -4.01 6.86
CA VAL A 491 14.98 -2.74 6.14
C VAL A 491 13.87 -2.80 5.11
N ARG A 492 13.05 -1.77 4.98
CA ARG A 492 11.96 -1.75 4.02
C ARG A 492 11.70 -0.34 3.51
N SER A 493 11.27 -0.25 2.26
CA SER A 493 10.57 0.93 1.75
C SER A 493 9.12 0.60 1.41
N LYS A 494 8.22 1.53 1.67
CA LYS A 494 6.78 1.38 1.37
C LYS A 494 6.14 2.72 1.02
N ASN A 495 5.03 2.68 0.29
CA ASN A 495 4.23 3.87 0.05
C ASN A 495 3.47 4.27 1.32
N SER A 496 3.25 5.56 1.51
CA SER A 496 2.27 6.13 2.45
C SER A 496 1.33 7.00 1.62
N GLY A 497 0.35 6.35 0.99
CA GLY A 497 -0.41 6.96 -0.09
C GLY A 497 0.43 7.23 -1.36
N PRO A 498 -0.15 7.90 -2.37
CA PRO A 498 0.43 8.03 -3.69
C PRO A 498 1.56 9.06 -3.78
N PHE A 499 1.74 9.92 -2.77
CA PHE A 499 2.67 11.06 -2.81
C PHE A 499 3.80 11.00 -1.77
N GLU A 500 3.84 9.97 -0.92
CA GLU A 500 4.88 9.83 0.11
C GLU A 500 5.56 8.45 0.03
N LEU A 501 6.87 8.45 0.21
CA LEU A 501 7.71 7.26 0.29
C LEU A 501 8.23 7.12 1.72
N THR A 502 8.04 5.95 2.33
CA THR A 502 8.53 5.65 3.67
C THR A 502 9.68 4.68 3.63
N LEU A 503 10.65 4.88 4.51
CA LEU A 503 11.82 4.06 4.75
C LEU A 503 11.77 3.66 6.23
N ASP A 504 11.73 2.36 6.51
CA ASP A 504 11.73 1.87 7.88
C ASP A 504 12.92 0.90 8.09
N ILE A 505 13.61 1.08 9.21
CA ILE A 505 14.62 0.16 9.72
C ILE A 505 14.15 -0.36 11.07
N MET A 506 14.17 -1.67 11.27
CA MET A 506 13.74 -2.32 12.51
C MET A 506 14.83 -3.24 13.04
N PHE A 507 14.85 -3.38 14.36
CA PHE A 507 15.81 -4.21 15.07
C PHE A 507 15.08 -5.27 15.89
N ASP A 508 15.66 -6.47 15.99
CA ASP A 508 15.07 -7.61 16.71
C ASP A 508 15.49 -7.69 18.19
N ASN A 509 16.35 -6.77 18.63
CA ASN A 509 16.81 -6.64 20.01
C ASN A 509 17.10 -5.17 20.38
N GLU A 510 16.97 -4.88 21.68
CA GLU A 510 17.06 -3.53 22.22
C GLU A 510 18.49 -2.95 22.15
N GLU A 511 19.51 -3.79 22.28
CA GLU A 511 20.91 -3.38 22.24
C GLU A 511 21.28 -2.84 20.85
N SER A 512 20.89 -3.53 19.79
CA SER A 512 21.07 -3.12 18.40
C SER A 512 20.37 -1.79 18.13
N TYR A 513 19.11 -1.66 18.56
CA TYR A 513 18.33 -0.44 18.42
C TYR A 513 18.99 0.75 19.13
N LYS A 514 19.34 0.58 20.41
CA LYS A 514 19.99 1.64 21.20
C LYS A 514 21.32 2.04 20.61
N ARG A 515 22.11 1.10 20.11
CA ARG A 515 23.38 1.36 19.44
C ARG A 515 23.20 2.26 18.22
N VAL A 516 22.26 1.95 17.33
CA VAL A 516 21.99 2.77 16.14
C VAL A 516 21.43 4.14 16.52
N LYS A 517 20.51 4.18 17.49
CA LYS A 517 19.93 5.44 17.99
C LYS A 517 20.98 6.36 18.60
N ALA A 518 21.92 5.81 19.38
CA ALA A 518 23.02 6.57 19.99
C ALA A 518 24.06 7.05 18.96
N ALA A 519 24.29 6.29 17.89
CA ALA A 519 25.24 6.68 16.84
C ALA A 519 24.79 7.90 16.03
N ASN A 520 23.49 8.22 16.04
CA ASN A 520 22.89 9.39 15.37
C ASN A 520 23.23 9.50 13.87
N VAL A 521 23.39 8.36 13.19
CA VAL A 521 23.79 8.29 11.77
C VAL A 521 22.61 8.38 10.79
N LEU A 522 21.39 8.57 11.28
CA LEU A 522 20.15 8.62 10.48
C LEU A 522 19.46 10.00 10.52
N GLY A 523 20.23 11.06 10.82
CA GLY A 523 19.73 12.44 10.83
C GLY A 523 19.45 12.99 9.42
N ASN A 524 18.73 14.12 9.35
CA ASN A 524 18.30 14.73 8.07
C ASN A 524 19.45 15.00 7.11
N GLU A 525 20.61 15.48 7.58
CA GLU A 525 21.78 15.73 6.73
C GLU A 525 22.26 14.46 5.99
N VAL A 526 22.21 13.31 6.66
CA VAL A 526 22.60 12.04 6.05
C VAL A 526 21.57 11.64 4.99
N ILE A 527 20.28 11.77 5.29
CA ILE A 527 19.20 11.45 4.35
C ILE A 527 19.25 12.34 3.11
N LYS A 528 19.45 13.65 3.27
CA LYS A 528 19.64 14.60 2.16
C LYS A 528 20.79 14.17 1.25
N LYS A 529 21.93 13.81 1.83
CA LYS A 529 23.10 13.35 1.06
C LYS A 529 22.85 12.01 0.35
N LEU A 530 22.24 11.04 1.03
CA LEU A 530 22.01 9.71 0.45
C LEU A 530 21.00 9.74 -0.69
N TYR A 531 19.91 10.48 -0.52
CA TYR A 531 18.79 10.48 -1.46
C TYR A 531 18.75 11.71 -2.38
N GLN A 532 19.71 12.63 -2.26
CA GLN A 532 19.74 13.88 -3.05
C GLN A 532 18.46 14.72 -2.91
N VAL A 533 17.95 14.82 -1.67
CA VAL A 533 16.72 15.55 -1.33
C VAL A 533 17.01 16.78 -0.48
N GLN A 534 16.05 17.70 -0.37
CA GLN A 534 16.13 18.90 0.46
C GLN A 534 15.38 18.72 1.80
N ASP A 535 15.53 19.68 2.72
CA ASP A 535 14.85 19.62 4.03
C ASP A 535 13.33 19.56 3.88
N ASP A 536 12.76 20.33 2.95
CA ASP A 536 11.32 20.33 2.68
C ASP A 536 10.81 19.01 2.09
N ASP A 537 11.68 18.15 1.58
CA ASP A 537 11.31 16.83 1.08
C ASP A 537 11.21 15.79 2.20
N ILE A 538 11.79 16.05 3.38
CA ILE A 538 11.75 15.15 4.54
C ILE A 538 10.53 15.49 5.40
N LEU A 539 9.44 14.73 5.24
CA LEU A 539 8.19 14.93 5.97
C LEU A 539 8.28 14.46 7.43
N VAL A 540 8.97 13.34 7.65
CA VAL A 540 9.16 12.72 8.98
C VAL A 540 10.54 12.08 9.00
N ASN A 541 11.26 12.24 10.10
CA ASN A 541 12.46 11.45 10.40
C ASN A 541 12.52 11.24 11.92
N MET A 542 12.26 10.03 12.38
CA MET A 542 12.14 9.75 13.81
C MET A 542 12.47 8.31 14.18
N TYR A 543 12.85 8.14 15.44
CA TYR A 543 12.87 6.84 16.09
C TYR A 543 11.50 6.56 16.73
N PHE A 544 11.06 5.31 16.65
CA PHE A 544 9.83 4.82 17.25
C PHE A 544 10.14 3.63 18.17
N ASP A 545 10.29 3.96 19.45
CA ASP A 545 10.73 3.07 20.52
C ASP A 545 9.85 1.81 20.70
N PRO A 546 8.50 1.89 20.64
CA PRO A 546 7.65 0.70 20.83
C PRO A 546 7.93 -0.43 19.83
N ALA A 547 8.39 -0.09 18.63
CA ALA A 547 8.72 -1.05 17.58
C ALA A 547 10.22 -1.22 17.37
N MET A 548 11.08 -0.67 18.26
CA MET A 548 12.53 -0.64 18.08
C MET A 548 12.90 -0.30 16.63
N ALA A 549 12.35 0.81 16.13
CA ALA A 549 12.42 1.16 14.72
C ALA A 549 12.86 2.60 14.50
N TRP A 550 13.39 2.85 13.31
CA TRP A 550 13.59 4.16 12.74
C TRP A 550 12.71 4.29 11.50
N LYS A 551 12.14 5.48 11.30
CA LYS A 551 11.25 5.80 10.19
C LYS A 551 11.61 7.14 9.58
N CYS A 552 11.73 7.16 8.25
CA CYS A 552 11.80 8.37 7.46
C CYS A 552 10.72 8.36 6.38
N THR A 553 10.03 9.48 6.21
CA THR A 553 9.02 9.68 5.17
C THR A 553 9.44 10.85 4.29
N LEU A 554 9.54 10.61 2.99
CA LEU A 554 9.95 11.56 1.97
C LEU A 554 8.79 11.91 1.05
N LYS A 555 8.78 13.15 0.54
CA LYS A 555 7.95 13.54 -0.60
C LYS A 555 8.37 12.74 -1.82
N ARG A 556 7.40 12.27 -2.61
CA ARG A 556 7.68 11.61 -3.89
C ARG A 556 7.86 12.64 -4.99
N GLN A 557 8.80 12.37 -5.88
CA GLN A 557 8.98 13.14 -7.12
C GLN A 557 7.86 12.85 -8.14
N TRP A 558 7.31 11.64 -8.13
CA TRP A 558 6.18 11.24 -8.97
C TRP A 558 5.08 10.57 -8.16
N ALA A 559 3.83 10.88 -8.53
CA ALA A 559 2.66 10.20 -8.01
C ALA A 559 2.70 8.71 -8.37
N GLN A 560 2.30 7.87 -7.44
CA GLN A 560 2.30 6.43 -7.66
C GLN A 560 1.47 6.02 -8.89
N GLY A 561 2.06 5.22 -9.77
CA GLY A 561 1.36 4.64 -10.92
C GLY A 561 1.01 5.63 -12.03
N SER A 562 1.56 6.85 -11.99
CA SER A 562 1.39 7.84 -13.06
C SER A 562 2.17 7.46 -14.35
N PHE A 563 1.92 8.19 -15.44
CA PHE A 563 2.79 8.16 -16.62
C PHE A 563 4.23 8.54 -16.24
N GLY A 564 5.21 7.81 -16.78
CA GLY A 564 6.63 7.97 -16.46
C GLY A 564 7.03 7.56 -15.04
N TYR A 565 6.14 6.92 -14.27
CA TYR A 565 6.43 6.47 -12.92
C TYR A 565 7.60 5.48 -12.90
N GLN A 566 8.59 5.77 -12.06
CA GLN A 566 9.71 4.89 -11.75
C GLN A 566 9.49 4.31 -10.36
N ASP A 567 9.69 3.00 -10.22
CA ASP A 567 9.40 2.33 -8.96
C ASP A 567 10.44 2.68 -7.90
N GLN A 568 10.12 3.67 -7.06
CA GLN A 568 10.95 4.08 -5.93
C GLN A 568 10.86 3.09 -4.75
N ILE A 569 10.05 2.03 -4.87
CA ILE A 569 9.99 0.98 -3.86
C ILE A 569 11.24 0.09 -4.00
N ILE A 570 12.20 0.35 -3.13
CA ILE A 570 13.34 -0.52 -2.91
C ILE A 570 12.83 -1.82 -2.28
N LEU A 571 12.56 -2.84 -3.10
CA LEU A 571 12.37 -4.20 -2.61
C LEU A 571 13.66 -4.60 -1.88
N ALA A 572 13.61 -4.58 -0.55
CA ALA A 572 14.72 -4.90 0.34
C ALA A 572 15.06 -6.40 0.36
N LYS A 573 15.34 -6.96 -0.82
CA LYS A 573 16.04 -8.24 -0.97
C LYS A 573 17.18 -8.06 -1.95
N GLY A 574 18.30 -7.59 -1.40
CA GLY A 574 19.60 -7.59 -2.08
C GLY A 574 20.12 -6.19 -2.38
N GLY A 575 21.31 -5.88 -1.86
CA GLY A 575 22.29 -4.93 -2.42
C GLY A 575 21.97 -3.43 -2.42
N ASP A 576 20.79 -3.02 -2.88
CA ASP A 576 20.64 -1.69 -3.51
C ASP A 576 19.88 -0.66 -2.67
N SER A 577 19.60 -0.94 -1.39
CA SER A 577 19.16 0.13 -0.50
C SER A 577 20.37 0.90 0.00
N LYS A 578 20.48 2.18 -0.37
CA LYS A 578 21.53 3.11 0.08
C LYS A 578 21.71 3.18 1.61
N LEU A 579 20.69 2.76 2.37
CA LEU A 579 20.75 2.64 3.83
C LEU A 579 21.54 1.42 4.31
N LEU A 580 21.71 0.39 3.49
CA LEU A 580 22.41 -0.86 3.83
C LEU A 580 23.93 -0.65 3.91
N ASP A 581 24.46 0.27 3.10
CA ASP A 581 25.89 0.61 3.05
C ASP A 581 26.31 1.67 4.09
N VAL A 582 25.38 2.15 4.91
CA VAL A 582 25.69 3.07 6.01
C VAL A 582 26.45 2.29 7.09
N SER A 583 27.75 2.58 7.22
CA SER A 583 28.63 1.99 8.24
C SER A 583 28.47 2.69 9.60
N LEU A 584 28.23 1.90 10.65
CA LEU A 584 28.19 2.35 12.03
C LEU A 584 29.59 2.20 12.66
N GLY A 585 30.32 3.31 12.80
CA GLY A 585 31.57 3.35 13.56
C GLY A 585 31.34 3.30 15.07
N TRP A 586 32.33 2.83 15.84
CA TRP A 586 32.40 3.10 17.28
C TRP A 586 32.75 4.58 17.53
N ILE A 587 32.23 5.14 18.61
CA ILE A 587 32.76 6.37 19.22
C ILE A 587 34.07 5.98 19.92
N SER A 588 35.23 6.30 19.32
CA SER A 588 36.49 6.67 20.02
C SER A 588 37.66 6.99 19.06
N VAL A 589 38.30 8.13 19.35
CA VAL A 589 39.71 8.60 19.22
C VAL A 589 40.65 7.94 18.16
N GLU A 590 41.16 8.79 17.24
CA GLU A 590 42.44 8.81 16.45
C GLU A 590 43.29 7.51 16.27
N LEU A 591 43.94 7.14 15.15
CA LEU A 591 44.45 7.81 13.93
C LEU A 591 44.89 6.75 12.85
N PHE A 592 44.94 7.18 11.57
CA PHE A 592 45.71 6.72 10.37
C PHE A 592 45.24 5.65 9.34
N SER A 593 45.18 6.16 8.09
CA SER A 593 45.51 5.69 6.71
C SER A 593 45.10 4.32 6.13
N GLY A 594 44.34 4.36 5.03
CA GLY A 594 44.46 3.41 3.90
C GLY A 594 43.15 2.92 3.24
N ASP A 595 42.88 3.44 2.03
CA ASP A 595 42.26 2.78 0.86
C ASP A 595 40.74 2.48 0.67
N SER A 596 40.20 3.18 -0.35
CA SER A 596 39.59 2.72 -1.63
C SER A 596 38.25 1.98 -1.73
N PHE A 597 37.16 2.54 -1.17
CA PHE A 597 35.78 2.49 -1.74
C PHE A 597 34.98 3.67 -1.16
N PRO A 598 33.97 4.26 -1.85
CA PRO A 598 33.13 5.29 -1.24
C PRO A 598 32.21 4.66 -0.18
N ARG A 599 32.71 4.47 1.04
CA ARG A 599 31.89 4.24 2.24
C ARG A 599 31.46 5.60 2.79
N VAL A 600 30.18 5.76 3.08
CA VAL A 600 29.71 6.94 3.82
C VAL A 600 30.05 6.73 5.30
N ARG A 601 31.27 7.12 5.67
CA ARG A 601 31.72 7.17 7.06
C ARG A 601 31.11 8.40 7.73
N VAL A 602 30.03 8.22 8.50
CA VAL A 602 29.52 9.27 9.39
C VAL A 602 30.25 9.14 10.72
N VAL A 603 31.31 9.93 10.90
CA VAL A 603 31.96 10.08 12.22
C VAL A 603 31.07 11.02 13.03
N GLY A 604 30.37 10.49 14.03
CA GLY A 604 29.59 11.32 14.94
C GLY A 604 30.54 12.21 15.76
N GLU A 605 30.56 13.51 15.48
CA GLU A 605 31.20 14.49 16.37
C GLU A 605 30.34 14.63 17.64
N SER A 606 30.93 14.32 18.79
CA SER A 606 30.39 14.71 20.09
C SER A 606 30.47 16.23 20.22
N ARG A 607 29.34 16.94 20.19
CA ARG A 607 29.27 18.26 20.83
C ARG A 607 29.10 18.03 22.33
N GLY A 608 30.10 18.48 23.09
CA GLY A 608 30.11 18.45 24.56
C GLY A 608 29.15 19.45 25.19
#